data_AF-A0A2I0QNS5-F1
#
_entry.id   AF-A0A2I0QNS5-F1
#
_cell.length_a   1.000
_cell.length_b   1.000
_cell.length_c   1.000
_cell.angle_alpha   90.00
_cell.angle_beta   90.00
_cell.angle_gamma   90.00
#
_symmetry.space_group_name_H-M   'P 1'
#
loop_
_entity.id
_entity.type
_entity.pdbx_description
1 polymer ?
#
loop_
_entity_poly.entity_id
_entity_poly.type
_entity_poly.pdbx_seq_one_letter_code
_entity_poly.pdbx_strand_id
1 'polypeptide(L)'
;MNSNYYLIDSSSLMELNRHNPIDVFPSIWGKIESLINRGVMLAPREVLDEIIEGDDQLAEWAKKQNKMFVEPTEKQIEIVRDILKEFPALIKTDRKYNADPWVIALAIEMTTSSQITLTEIPN
;
A
#
# COMPACT_ATOMS: atom_id res chain seq x y z
N MET A 1 11.29 -4.35 18.57
CA MET A 1 9.98 -5.00 18.35
C MET A 1 9.81 -5.11 16.85
N ASN A 2 9.61 -6.31 16.31
CA ASN A 2 9.24 -6.43 14.89
C ASN A 2 7.81 -5.92 14.76
N SER A 3 7.65 -4.74 14.16
CA SER A 3 6.34 -4.21 13.83
C SER A 3 5.84 -4.95 12.58
N ASN A 4 4.78 -5.73 12.72
CA ASN A 4 4.09 -6.33 11.58
C ASN A 4 3.25 -5.25 10.90
N TYR A 5 3.57 -4.93 9.66
CA TYR A 5 2.83 -3.99 8.83
C TYR A 5 1.91 -4.75 7.87
N TYR A 6 0.73 -4.20 7.64
CA TYR A 6 -0.21 -4.63 6.61
C TYR A 6 -0.09 -3.64 5.45
N LEU A 7 0.44 -4.11 4.32
CA LEU A 7 0.43 -3.35 3.08
C LEU A 7 -0.78 -3.80 2.26
N ILE A 8 -1.64 -2.84 1.94
CA ILE A 8 -2.93 -3.13 1.32
C ILE A 8 -2.97 -2.53 -0.08
N ASP A 9 -3.46 -3.36 -1.01
CA ASP A 9 -3.66 -3.01 -2.40
C ASP A 9 -5.08 -2.47 -2.66
N SER A 10 -5.25 -1.73 -3.75
CA SER A 10 -6.55 -1.19 -4.18
C SER A 10 -7.58 -2.30 -4.37
N SER A 11 -7.18 -3.44 -4.95
CA SER A 11 -8.07 -4.59 -5.19
C SER A 11 -8.66 -5.16 -3.90
N SER A 12 -7.89 -5.17 -2.82
CA SER A 12 -8.33 -5.65 -1.52
C SER A 12 -9.42 -4.75 -0.93
N LEU A 13 -9.27 -3.43 -1.04
CA LEU A 13 -10.27 -2.47 -0.58
C LEU A 13 -11.52 -2.47 -1.46
N MET A 14 -11.35 -2.57 -2.78
CA MET A 14 -12.45 -2.66 -3.73
C MET A 14 -13.31 -3.91 -3.49
N GLU A 15 -12.66 -5.06 -3.30
CA GLU A 15 -13.36 -6.32 -3.06
C GLU A 15 -14.05 -6.34 -1.69
N LEU A 16 -13.42 -5.73 -0.67
CA LEU A 16 -14.05 -5.52 0.62
C LEU A 16 -15.30 -4.65 0.49
N ASN A 17 -15.23 -3.51 -0.20
CA ASN A 17 -16.40 -2.63 -0.36
C ASN A 17 -17.53 -3.31 -1.15
N ARG A 18 -17.20 -4.17 -2.12
CA ARG A 18 -18.17 -4.96 -2.88
C ARG A 18 -18.99 -5.92 -1.99
N HIS A 19 -18.34 -6.58 -1.04
CA HIS A 19 -18.98 -7.61 -0.20
C HIS A 19 -19.44 -7.07 1.16
N ASN A 20 -18.78 -6.02 1.63
CA ASN A 20 -19.02 -5.34 2.89
C ASN A 20 -19.04 -3.82 2.67
N PRO A 21 -20.09 -3.27 2.04
CA PRO A 21 -20.20 -1.84 1.78
C PRO A 21 -20.04 -0.99 3.05
N ILE A 22 -19.42 0.18 2.91
CA ILE A 22 -19.06 1.08 4.01
C ILE A 22 -20.26 1.49 4.87
N ASP A 23 -21.39 1.78 4.24
CA ASP A 23 -22.64 2.18 4.90
C ASP A 23 -23.38 1.02 5.56
N VAL A 24 -23.23 -0.21 5.05
CA VAL A 24 -23.90 -1.41 5.59
C VAL A 24 -23.07 -2.05 6.71
N PHE A 25 -21.74 -2.05 6.61
CA PHE A 25 -20.85 -2.73 7.57
C PHE A 25 -19.84 -1.79 8.25
N PRO A 26 -20.27 -0.69 8.90
CA PRO A 26 -19.38 0.33 9.45
C PRO A 26 -18.41 -0.22 10.51
N SER A 27 -18.76 -1.31 11.20
CA SER A 27 -17.89 -1.92 12.21
C SER A 27 -16.62 -2.56 11.63
N ILE A 28 -16.66 -3.06 10.39
CA ILE A 28 -15.49 -3.62 9.71
C ILE A 28 -14.55 -2.48 9.31
N TRP A 29 -15.11 -1.44 8.70
CA TRP A 29 -14.38 -0.24 8.29
C TRP A 29 -13.77 0.49 9.48
N GLY A 30 -14.48 0.58 10.61
CA GLY A 30 -13.92 1.15 11.85
C GLY A 30 -12.71 0.37 12.39
N LYS A 31 -12.63 -0.95 12.19
CA LYS A 31 -11.43 -1.73 12.55
C LYS A 31 -10.26 -1.43 11.62
N ILE A 32 -10.52 -1.26 10.32
CA ILE A 32 -9.51 -0.87 9.33
C ILE A 32 -8.97 0.52 9.68
N GLU A 33 -9.85 1.48 9.93
CA GLU A 33 -9.48 2.83 10.38
C GLU A 33 -8.66 2.80 11.68
N SER A 34 -8.95 1.87 12.59
CA SER A 34 -8.13 1.68 13.80
C SER A 34 -6.71 1.22 13.46
N LEU A 35 -6.53 0.30 12.52
CA LEU A 35 -5.21 -0.15 12.06
C LEU A 35 -4.43 0.97 11.36
N ILE A 36 -5.11 1.75 10.52
CA ILE A 36 -4.55 2.94 9.87
C ILE A 36 -4.09 3.96 10.92
N ASN A 37 -4.95 4.27 11.89
CA ASN A 37 -4.62 5.24 12.95
C ASN A 37 -3.47 4.82 13.85
N ARG A 38 -3.26 3.51 14.00
CA ARG A 38 -2.13 2.92 14.72
C ARG A 38 -0.83 2.90 13.89
N GLY A 39 -0.89 3.26 12.60
CA GLY A 39 0.27 3.26 11.70
C GLY A 39 0.76 1.86 11.34
N VAL A 40 -0.09 0.84 11.43
CA VAL A 40 0.27 -0.55 11.10
C VAL A 40 -0.37 -1.04 9.80
N MET A 41 -1.27 -0.25 9.19
CA MET A 41 -1.82 -0.50 7.86
C MET A 41 -1.49 0.69 6.97
N LEU A 42 -0.78 0.43 5.88
CA LEU A 42 -0.26 1.43 4.95
C LEU A 42 -0.49 1.00 3.50
N ALA A 43 -0.43 1.96 2.60
CA ALA A 43 -0.42 1.74 1.16
C ALA A 43 0.38 2.85 0.47
N PRO A 44 1.01 2.59 -0.68
CA PRO A 44 1.62 3.66 -1.46
C PRO A 44 0.55 4.60 -2.03
N ARG A 45 0.92 5.84 -2.34
CA ARG A 45 0.02 6.86 -2.90
C ARG A 45 -0.74 6.39 -4.14
N GLU A 46 -0.12 5.55 -4.96
CA GLU A 46 -0.70 5.00 -6.18
C GLU A 46 -1.95 4.15 -5.93
N VAL A 47 -2.07 3.51 -4.76
CA VAL A 47 -3.30 2.80 -4.36
C VAL A 47 -4.46 3.80 -4.20
N LEU A 48 -4.20 4.98 -3.62
CA LEU A 48 -5.24 6.01 -3.52
C LEU A 48 -5.64 6.51 -4.91
N ASP A 49 -4.66 6.72 -5.80
CA ASP A 49 -4.92 7.22 -7.15
C ASP A 49 -5.76 6.24 -7.99
N GLU A 50 -5.54 4.92 -7.85
CA GLU A 50 -6.41 3.88 -8.42
C GLU A 50 -7.82 3.90 -7.82
N ILE A 51 -7.95 4.04 -6.50
CA ILE A 51 -9.26 4.04 -5.84
C ILE A 51 -10.10 5.26 -6.23
N ILE A 52 -9.50 6.45 -6.29
CA ILE A 52 -10.25 7.67 -6.62
C ILE A 52 -10.70 7.73 -8.08
N GLU A 53 -10.13 6.91 -8.97
CA GLU A 53 -10.60 6.78 -10.35
C GLU A 53 -12.01 6.18 -10.42
N GLY A 54 -12.41 5.38 -9.42
CA GLY A 54 -13.75 4.80 -9.34
C GLY A 54 -14.85 5.81 -8.97
N ASP A 55 -14.50 6.98 -8.42
CA ASP A 55 -15.39 8.08 -8.00
C ASP A 55 -16.65 7.63 -7.23
N ASP A 56 -16.47 6.72 -6.27
CA ASP A 56 -17.55 6.11 -5.51
C ASP A 56 -17.43 6.39 -3.99
N GLN A 57 -18.26 5.71 -3.20
CA GLN A 57 -18.20 5.80 -1.74
C GLN A 57 -16.84 5.39 -1.18
N LEU A 58 -16.14 4.45 -1.82
CA LEU A 58 -14.81 4.03 -1.41
C LEU A 58 -13.78 5.13 -1.69
N ALA A 59 -13.89 5.84 -2.82
CA ALA A 59 -13.06 7.01 -3.11
C ALA A 59 -13.20 8.10 -2.03
N GLU A 60 -14.43 8.42 -1.64
CA GLU A 60 -14.70 9.41 -0.59
C GLU A 60 -14.21 8.97 0.79
N TRP A 61 -14.27 7.68 1.09
CA TRP A 61 -13.68 7.12 2.31
C TRP A 61 -12.15 7.18 2.27
N ALA A 62 -11.52 6.76 1.17
CA ALA A 62 -10.08 6.69 1.03
C ALA A 62 -9.42 8.08 1.13
N LYS A 63 -10.02 9.11 0.53
CA LYS A 63 -9.55 10.51 0.65
C LYS A 63 -9.46 11.01 2.11
N LYS A 64 -10.22 10.42 3.04
CA LYS A 64 -10.21 10.78 4.46
C LYS A 64 -9.11 10.07 5.26
N GLN A 65 -8.50 9.01 4.71
CA GLN A 65 -7.50 8.19 5.40
C GLN A 65 -6.07 8.70 5.19
N ASN A 66 -5.79 9.94 5.59
CA ASN A 66 -4.51 10.61 5.38
C ASN A 66 -3.28 9.90 5.97
N LYS A 67 -3.45 9.05 7.00
CA LYS A 67 -2.37 8.28 7.63
C LYS A 67 -2.06 6.95 6.93
N MET A 68 -2.90 6.53 5.99
CA MET A 68 -2.77 5.26 5.30
C MET A 68 -1.79 5.36 4.13
N PHE A 69 -1.88 6.45 3.37
CA PHE A 69 -1.16 6.61 2.12
C PHE A 69 0.19 7.28 2.33
N VAL A 70 1.25 6.62 1.89
CA VAL A 70 2.62 7.13 1.97
C VAL A 70 3.09 7.59 0.60
N GLU A 71 3.76 8.74 0.58
CA GLU A 71 4.40 9.23 -0.64
C GLU A 71 5.60 8.34 -1.00
N PRO A 72 5.84 8.10 -2.29
CA PRO A 72 6.98 7.29 -2.71
C PRO A 72 8.33 7.90 -2.31
N THR A 73 9.26 7.03 -1.92
CA THR A 73 10.66 7.42 -1.66
C THR A 73 11.52 7.24 -2.92
N GLU A 74 12.68 7.88 -2.97
CA GLU A 74 13.66 7.67 -4.06
C GLU A 74 14.05 6.19 -4.18
N LYS A 75 14.20 5.49 -3.06
CA LYS A 75 14.51 4.06 -3.02
C LYS A 75 13.36 3.22 -3.59
N GLN A 76 12.10 3.56 -3.29
CA GLN A 76 10.96 2.87 -3.92
C GLN A 76 10.95 3.07 -5.43
N ILE A 77 11.30 4.26 -5.93
CA ILE A 77 11.41 4.52 -7.38
C ILE A 77 12.46 3.61 -8.01
N GLU A 78 13.64 3.45 -7.40
CA GLU A 78 14.67 2.54 -7.88
C GLU A 78 14.20 1.09 -7.91
N ILE A 79 13.58 0.62 -6.81
CA ILE A 79 13.04 -0.73 -6.71
C ILE A 79 11.96 -0.98 -7.77
N VAL A 80 11.04 -0.03 -7.99
CA VAL A 80 10.02 -0.14 -9.03
C VAL A 80 10.66 -0.26 -10.41
N ARG A 81 11.71 0.52 -10.71
CA ARG A 81 12.41 0.40 -12.00
C ARG A 81 13.01 -0.98 -12.22
N ASP A 82 13.60 -1.57 -11.19
CA ASP A 82 14.16 -2.91 -11.26
C ASP A 82 13.06 -3.98 -11.42
N ILE A 83 11.98 -3.87 -10.64
CA ILE A 83 10.79 -4.74 -10.76
C ILE A 83 10.25 -4.71 -12.18
N LEU A 84 10.09 -3.53 -12.78
CA LEU A 84 9.51 -3.40 -14.13
C LEU A 84 10.44 -3.86 -15.24
N LYS A 85 11.75 -3.81 -15.01
CA LYS A 85 12.75 -4.36 -15.93
C LYS A 85 12.66 -5.90 -15.99
N GLU A 86 12.42 -6.54 -14.85
CA GLU A 86 12.32 -8.01 -14.75
C GLU A 86 10.89 -8.52 -15.04
N PHE A 87 9.88 -7.77 -14.60
CA PHE A 87 8.46 -8.12 -14.67
C PHE A 87 7.64 -7.01 -15.36
N PRO A 88 7.89 -6.72 -16.66
CA PRO A 88 7.21 -5.65 -17.38
C PRO A 88 5.68 -5.85 -17.47
N ALA A 89 5.21 -7.09 -17.34
CA ALA A 89 3.79 -7.44 -17.35
C ALA A 89 3.00 -6.99 -16.11
N LEU A 90 3.67 -6.48 -15.06
CA LEU A 90 3.01 -5.91 -13.89
C LEU A 90 2.33 -4.57 -14.18
N ILE A 91 2.69 -3.92 -15.28
CA ILE A 91 1.99 -2.74 -15.77
C ILE A 91 0.99 -3.16 -16.84
N LYS A 92 -0.23 -2.65 -16.72
CA LYS A 92 -1.24 -2.77 -17.75
C LYS A 92 -1.34 -1.44 -18.50
N THR A 93 -1.16 -1.49 -19.82
CA THR A 93 -1.14 -0.30 -20.69
C THR A 93 -2.51 0.38 -20.82
N ASP A 94 -3.59 -0.32 -20.48
CA ASP A 94 -4.96 0.18 -20.47
C ASP A 94 -5.32 0.89 -19.15
N ARG A 95 -4.45 0.83 -18.13
CA ARG A 95 -4.66 1.48 -16.84
C ARG A 95 -3.85 2.76 -16.72
N LYS A 96 -4.47 3.77 -16.12
CA LYS A 96 -3.84 5.06 -15.84
C LYS A 96 -2.81 4.96 -14.70
N TYR A 97 -3.15 4.18 -13.67
CA TYR A 97 -2.29 3.93 -12.53
C TYR A 97 -2.02 2.42 -12.40
N ASN A 98 -0.85 2.09 -11.85
CA ASN A 98 -0.42 0.72 -11.63
C ASN A 98 0.18 0.64 -10.24
N ALA A 99 -0.63 0.35 -9.24
CA ALA A 99 -0.22 0.33 -7.84
C ALA A 99 0.62 -0.90 -7.49
N ASP A 100 0.45 -2.02 -8.22
CA ASP A 100 1.10 -3.31 -7.90
C ASP A 100 2.63 -3.20 -7.67
N PRO A 101 3.43 -2.58 -8.56
CA PRO A 101 4.87 -2.45 -8.35
C PRO A 101 5.22 -1.60 -7.12
N TRP A 102 4.41 -0.60 -6.80
CA TRP A 102 4.64 0.30 -5.65
C TRP A 102 4.32 -0.39 -4.33
N VAL A 103 3.28 -1.23 -4.28
CA VAL A 103 2.97 -2.03 -3.09
C VAL A 103 4.14 -2.98 -2.78
N ILE A 104 4.72 -3.61 -3.81
CA ILE A 104 5.90 -4.47 -3.68
C ILE A 104 7.12 -3.66 -3.22
N ALA A 105 7.37 -2.50 -3.83
CA ALA A 105 8.50 -1.65 -3.48
C ALA A 105 8.44 -1.16 -2.03
N LEU A 106 7.25 -0.76 -1.57
CA LEU A 106 7.02 -0.39 -0.18
C LEU A 106 7.29 -1.57 0.77
N ALA A 107 6.84 -2.78 0.41
CA ALA A 107 7.11 -4.00 1.19
C ALA A 107 8.62 -4.26 1.34
N ILE A 108 9.36 -4.17 0.23
CA ILE A 108 10.81 -4.37 0.21
C ILE A 108 11.51 -3.31 1.06
N GLU A 109 11.13 -2.04 0.96
CA GLU A 109 11.75 -0.96 1.74
C GLU A 109 11.51 -1.12 3.25
N MET A 110 10.28 -1.47 3.64
CA MET A 110 9.90 -1.64 5.04
C MET A 110 10.53 -2.87 5.68
N THR A 111 10.71 -3.95 4.92
CA THR A 111 11.42 -5.15 5.39
C THR A 111 12.93 -4.93 5.49
N THR A 112 13.52 -4.18 4.55
CA THR A 112 14.96 -3.84 4.58
C THR A 112 15.31 -2.93 5.75
N SER A 113 14.37 -2.11 6.23
CA SER A 113 14.57 -1.25 7.40
C SER A 113 14.68 -2.02 8.74
N SER A 114 14.52 -3.36 8.74
CA SER A 114 14.66 -4.23 9.91
C SER A 114 15.83 -5.22 9.84
N GLN A 115 16.97 -4.85 9.26
CA GLN A 115 18.26 -5.47 9.63
C GLN A 115 19.34 -4.42 9.92
N ILE A 116 19.55 -4.17 11.21
CA ILE A 116 20.90 -3.90 11.72
C ILE A 116 21.30 -5.16 12.49
N THR A 117 22.12 -5.99 11.88
CA THR A 117 23.17 -6.68 12.63
C THR A 117 24.48 -6.38 11.92
N LEU A 118 24.94 -5.15 12.16
CA LEU A 118 26.35 -4.81 12.05
C LEU A 118 26.98 -5.22 13.38
N THR A 119 27.40 -6.48 13.48
CA THR A 119 28.51 -6.83 14.36
C THR A 119 29.61 -7.39 13.50
N GLU A 120 30.66 -6.58 13.43
CA GLU A 120 31.90 -6.64 12.68
C GLU A 120 32.60 -8.01 12.73
N ILE A 121 33.22 -8.37 11.61
CA ILE A 121 34.37 -9.29 11.63
C ILE A 121 35.62 -8.42 11.89
N PRO A 122 36.40 -8.72 12.94
CA PRO A 122 37.84 -8.63 12.76
C PRO A 122 38.62 -9.84 13.31
N ASN A 123 39.48 -10.35 12.41
CA ASN A 123 40.56 -11.35 12.48
C ASN A 123 40.20 -12.82 12.75
#